data_AF-A0A736RDB6-F1
#
_entry.id   AF-A0A736RDB6-F1
#
_cell.length_a   1.000
_cell.length_b   1.000
_cell.length_c   1.000
_cell.angle_alpha   90.00
_cell.angle_beta   90.00
_cell.angle_gamma   90.00
#
_symmetry.space_group_name_H-M   'P 1'
#
loop_
_entity.id
_entity.type
_entity.pdbx_description
1 polymer ?
#
loop_
_entity_poly.entity_id
_entity_poly.type
_entity_poly.pdbx_seq_one_letter_code
_entity_poly.pdbx_strand_id
1 'polypeptide(L)'
;MSIRCGMLTSASAGVVSGGSKKTLIPGITSLGYNGRRGDGSLPSQGWAQITGGTFTPVAQVDGHGGWYLHVVKNSNAIWEVRQPVSDRPGDLIRYGGRLFCRFRLSGTVAEGRYAFAFYLKVSASEIPPGVTLFDDGSAEMSPTLMNFAVITKGGNISLCQHRGAKSGDMVEVANWGRFDNEWHTMELIYPGDNGVMVTPVLDGEKKSPVSLSLSRALVDQDIILLSSITKSTVYSTDVASFEGEVYRDNGEYTLSPTDNGNHYFFPAGYHRGRVIIPDAVFPQGFSVEISAQGALVTVHPESDTVLLQPKDIDEGYPTDVVIGTAVRLIQTGTDGKTWVIV
;
A
#
# COMPACT_ATOMS: atom_id res chain seq x y z
N MET A 1 -6.62 7.46 -36.44
CA MET A 1 -5.71 6.36 -36.07
C MET A 1 -5.84 6.19 -34.56
N SER A 2 -6.65 5.22 -34.14
CA SER A 2 -7.08 5.05 -32.74
C SER A 2 -6.07 4.18 -32.00
N ILE A 3 -5.39 4.74 -31.00
CA ILE A 3 -4.53 3.98 -30.09
C ILE A 3 -5.42 3.58 -28.91
N ARG A 4 -5.67 2.27 -28.78
CA ARG A 4 -6.41 1.69 -27.67
C ARG A 4 -5.65 1.97 -26.38
N CYS A 5 -6.28 2.71 -25.48
CA CYS A 5 -5.91 2.79 -24.07
C CYS A 5 -6.10 1.40 -23.46
N GLY A 6 -5.00 0.71 -23.18
CA GLY A 6 -5.01 -0.57 -22.48
C GLY A 6 -5.33 -0.33 -21.01
N MET A 7 -6.51 -0.77 -20.60
CA MET A 7 -6.85 -1.08 -19.21
C MET A 7 -5.69 -1.91 -18.63
N LEU A 8 -5.06 -1.44 -17.54
CA LEU A 8 -4.17 -2.28 -16.73
C LEU A 8 -5.06 -3.35 -16.09
N THR A 9 -5.12 -4.50 -16.75
CA THR A 9 -5.73 -5.72 -16.24
C THR A 9 -5.03 -6.15 -14.95
N SER A 10 -5.83 -6.62 -14.00
CA SER A 10 -5.41 -7.34 -12.80
C SER A 10 -4.22 -8.28 -13.06
N ALA A 11 -3.14 -8.10 -12.30
CA ALA A 11 -2.13 -9.15 -12.18
C ALA A 11 -2.64 -10.16 -11.14
N SER A 12 -3.40 -11.17 -11.57
CA SER A 12 -3.33 -12.45 -10.88
C SER A 12 -1.90 -12.98 -10.98
N ALA A 13 -1.44 -13.80 -10.04
CA ALA A 13 -0.16 -14.50 -10.15
C ALA A 13 -0.03 -15.08 -11.58
N GLY A 14 0.84 -14.48 -12.38
CA GLY A 14 0.86 -14.65 -13.82
C GLY A 14 2.13 -15.36 -14.24
N VAL A 15 2.02 -16.57 -14.75
CA VAL A 15 3.12 -17.26 -15.43
C VAL A 15 3.14 -16.76 -16.87
N VAL A 16 4.14 -15.95 -17.24
CA VAL A 16 4.41 -15.66 -18.66
C VAL A 16 5.14 -16.87 -19.24
N SER A 17 4.43 -17.74 -19.96
CA SER A 17 5.01 -18.95 -20.56
C SER A 17 5.45 -18.74 -22.02
N GLY A 18 6.72 -18.38 -22.19
CA GLY A 18 7.54 -18.94 -23.29
C GLY A 18 8.29 -20.15 -22.73
N GLY A 19 8.83 -21.05 -23.56
CA GLY A 19 9.62 -22.23 -23.11
C GLY A 19 10.99 -21.88 -22.48
N SER A 20 11.03 -20.82 -21.68
CA SER A 20 12.15 -19.98 -21.29
C SER A 20 11.82 -19.36 -19.94
N LYS A 21 12.80 -19.23 -19.04
CA LYS A 21 12.77 -18.54 -17.72
C LYS A 21 11.45 -17.84 -17.37
N LYS A 22 10.78 -18.27 -16.29
CA LYS A 22 9.56 -17.61 -15.79
C LYS A 22 9.95 -16.46 -14.86
N THR A 23 9.22 -15.35 -14.96
CA THR A 23 9.22 -14.30 -13.93
C THR A 23 7.97 -14.45 -13.06
N LEU A 24 8.16 -14.59 -11.76
CA LEU A 24 7.10 -14.61 -10.76
C LEU A 24 7.05 -13.25 -10.05
N ILE A 25 5.84 -12.72 -9.91
CA ILE A 25 5.57 -11.40 -9.32
C ILE A 25 4.38 -11.56 -8.36
N PRO A 26 4.44 -10.99 -7.14
CA PRO A 26 3.29 -11.00 -6.23
C PRO A 26 2.06 -10.37 -6.89
N GLY A 27 0.90 -10.97 -6.65
CA GLY A 27 -0.37 -10.41 -7.11
C GLY A 27 -0.67 -9.10 -6.37
N ILE A 28 -0.86 -8.02 -7.12
CA ILE A 28 -1.19 -6.69 -6.57
C ILE A 28 -2.34 -6.09 -7.38
N THR A 29 -3.31 -5.51 -6.68
CA THR A 29 -4.27 -4.59 -7.28
C THR A 29 -3.95 -3.17 -6.83
N SER A 30 -3.65 -2.31 -7.81
CA SER A 30 -3.49 -0.88 -7.59
C SER A 30 -4.79 -0.14 -7.89
N LEU A 31 -5.10 0.83 -7.06
CA LEU A 31 -6.26 1.72 -7.16
C LEU A 31 -5.85 3.13 -6.72
N GLY A 32 -6.74 4.10 -6.90
CA GLY A 32 -6.53 5.47 -6.48
C GLY A 32 -6.23 6.45 -7.62
N TYR A 33 -5.59 7.55 -7.28
CA TYR A 33 -5.14 8.63 -8.17
C TYR A 33 -3.61 8.66 -8.25
N ASN A 34 -3.06 8.64 -9.44
CA ASN A 34 -1.64 8.84 -9.71
C ASN A 34 -1.48 9.95 -10.76
N GLY A 35 -0.89 11.07 -10.37
CA GLY A 35 -0.69 12.20 -11.26
C GLY A 35 0.24 11.93 -12.44
N ARG A 36 1.03 10.84 -12.41
CA ARG A 36 1.86 10.40 -13.54
C ARG A 36 1.11 9.57 -14.57
N ARG A 37 -0.16 9.22 -14.32
CA ARG A 37 -0.98 8.43 -15.24
C ARG A 37 -1.89 9.31 -16.09
N GLY A 38 -1.91 9.01 -17.39
CA GLY A 38 -2.85 9.58 -18.34
C GLY A 38 -2.82 11.11 -18.39
N ASP A 39 -4.02 11.70 -18.44
CA ASP A 39 -4.23 13.15 -18.50
C ASP A 39 -4.31 13.81 -17.11
N GLY A 40 -4.03 13.05 -16.04
CA GLY A 40 -4.13 13.54 -14.67
C GLY A 40 -5.56 13.79 -14.19
N SER A 41 -6.59 13.45 -14.96
CA SER A 41 -7.98 13.60 -14.55
C SER A 41 -8.46 12.44 -13.68
N LEU A 42 -9.41 12.72 -12.79
CA LEU A 42 -10.04 11.71 -11.94
C LEU A 42 -10.84 10.67 -12.75
N PRO A 43 -11.69 11.05 -13.74
CA PRO A 43 -12.49 10.09 -14.51
C PRO A 43 -11.64 9.10 -15.33
N SER A 44 -10.52 9.54 -15.90
CA SER A 44 -9.62 8.64 -16.66
C SER A 44 -8.97 7.56 -15.78
N GLN A 45 -9.00 7.75 -14.47
CA GLN A 45 -8.47 6.85 -13.45
C GLN A 45 -9.57 6.13 -12.65
N GLY A 46 -10.81 6.13 -13.15
CA GLY A 46 -11.91 5.36 -12.58
C GLY A 46 -12.62 6.01 -11.38
N TRP A 47 -12.31 7.27 -11.06
CA TRP A 47 -13.07 8.03 -10.06
C TRP A 47 -14.37 8.55 -10.68
N ALA A 48 -15.43 8.50 -9.88
CA ALA A 48 -16.78 8.89 -10.23
C ALA A 48 -17.42 9.73 -9.12
N GLN A 49 -18.64 10.20 -9.38
CA GLN A 49 -19.45 10.98 -8.43
C GLN A 49 -18.68 12.17 -7.83
N ILE A 50 -17.94 12.86 -8.68
CA ILE A 50 -17.11 14.02 -8.34
C ILE A 50 -18.04 15.21 -8.09
N THR A 51 -18.11 15.68 -6.85
CA THR A 51 -19.06 16.73 -6.44
C THR A 51 -18.46 17.72 -5.45
N GLY A 52 -19.13 18.87 -5.28
CA GLY A 52 -18.88 19.82 -4.19
C GLY A 52 -17.54 20.56 -4.18
N GLY A 53 -16.70 20.37 -5.20
CA GLY A 53 -15.42 21.05 -5.37
C GLY A 53 -14.98 21.07 -6.83
N THR A 54 -13.84 21.70 -7.07
CA THR A 54 -13.12 21.69 -8.34
C THR A 54 -11.84 20.88 -8.18
N PHE A 55 -11.56 20.06 -9.18
CA PHE A 55 -10.47 19.08 -9.19
C PHE A 55 -9.71 19.26 -10.49
N THR A 56 -8.67 20.09 -10.45
CA THR A 56 -7.99 20.57 -11.67
C THR A 56 -6.62 19.90 -11.78
N PRO A 57 -6.36 19.10 -12.83
CA PRO A 57 -5.00 18.62 -13.10
C PRO A 57 -4.10 19.81 -13.43
N VAL A 58 -2.96 19.91 -12.73
CA VAL A 58 -1.94 20.92 -12.97
C VAL A 58 -0.62 20.22 -13.22
N ALA A 59 0.10 20.64 -14.27
CA ALA A 59 1.34 19.98 -14.66
C ALA A 59 2.39 20.06 -13.54
N GLN A 60 3.10 18.95 -13.30
CA GLN A 60 4.25 18.96 -12.41
C GLN A 60 5.42 19.71 -13.07
N VAL A 61 6.18 20.44 -12.25
CA VAL A 61 7.34 21.23 -12.69
C VAL A 61 8.67 20.56 -12.39
N ASP A 62 8.66 19.27 -12.02
CA ASP A 62 9.84 18.52 -11.58
C ASP A 62 10.62 17.84 -12.73
N GLY A 63 10.27 18.14 -13.98
CA GLY A 63 10.97 17.62 -15.16
C GLY A 63 10.64 16.16 -15.50
N HIS A 64 9.78 15.48 -14.73
CA HIS A 64 9.39 14.09 -14.99
C HIS A 64 8.00 13.96 -15.64
N GLY A 65 7.40 15.07 -16.08
CA GLY A 65 6.07 15.10 -16.73
C GLY A 65 4.91 14.78 -15.79
N GLY A 66 3.68 14.67 -16.31
CA GLY A 66 2.51 14.36 -15.48
C GLY A 66 1.99 15.55 -14.66
N TRP A 67 1.19 15.24 -13.64
CA TRP A 67 0.25 16.17 -13.01
C TRP A 67 0.25 16.05 -11.48
N TYR A 68 -0.32 17.05 -10.82
CA TYR A 68 -0.95 16.92 -9.51
C TYR A 68 -2.38 17.45 -9.61
N LEU A 69 -3.25 17.00 -8.73
CA LEU A 69 -4.64 17.43 -8.68
C LEU A 69 -4.78 18.60 -7.70
N HIS A 70 -5.12 19.78 -8.21
CA HIS A 70 -5.48 20.93 -7.38
C HIS A 70 -6.95 20.84 -6.96
N VAL A 71 -7.19 20.68 -5.66
CA VAL A 71 -8.51 20.50 -5.06
C VAL A 71 -8.92 21.75 -4.31
N VAL A 72 -10.00 22.39 -4.79
CA VAL A 72 -10.62 23.55 -4.14
C VAL A 72 -12.09 23.28 -3.90
N LYS A 73 -12.50 23.48 -2.66
CA LYS A 73 -13.88 23.26 -2.22
C LYS A 73 -14.81 24.38 -2.71
N ASN A 74 -16.03 24.03 -3.12
CA ASN A 74 -17.08 25.02 -3.38
C ASN A 74 -17.67 25.55 -2.06
N SER A 75 -18.06 26.83 -2.05
CA SER A 75 -18.65 27.46 -0.86
C SER A 75 -19.88 26.69 -0.36
N ASN A 76 -19.97 26.48 0.96
CA ASN A 76 -21.06 25.77 1.64
C ASN A 76 -21.36 24.33 1.16
N ALA A 77 -20.46 23.71 0.38
CA ALA A 77 -20.59 22.32 -0.06
C ALA A 77 -19.84 21.35 0.86
N ILE A 78 -19.97 20.05 0.62
CA ILE A 78 -18.96 19.03 0.98
C ILE A 78 -18.49 18.51 -0.36
N TRP A 79 -17.18 18.54 -0.63
CA TRP A 79 -16.65 17.86 -1.81
C TRP A 79 -16.44 16.38 -1.51
N GLU A 80 -16.76 15.54 -2.49
CA GLU A 80 -16.58 14.09 -2.47
C GLU A 80 -16.12 13.60 -3.85
N VAL A 81 -15.21 12.63 -3.85
CA VAL A 81 -14.87 11.83 -5.03
C VAL A 81 -14.80 10.37 -4.62
N ARG A 82 -15.34 9.50 -5.47
CA ARG A 82 -15.57 8.09 -5.15
C ARG A 82 -14.94 7.20 -6.19
N GLN A 83 -14.24 6.16 -5.77
CA GLN A 83 -13.71 5.14 -6.66
C GLN A 83 -14.21 3.77 -6.19
N PRO A 84 -15.03 3.07 -6.98
CA PRO A 84 -15.41 1.69 -6.68
C PRO A 84 -14.17 0.81 -6.60
N VAL A 85 -14.14 -0.07 -5.60
CA VAL A 85 -13.13 -1.11 -5.43
C VAL A 85 -13.72 -2.42 -5.93
N SER A 86 -13.32 -2.86 -7.12
CA SER A 86 -13.91 -4.02 -7.80
C SER A 86 -13.62 -5.36 -7.12
N ASP A 87 -12.57 -5.44 -6.29
CA ASP A 87 -11.98 -6.72 -5.90
C ASP A 87 -11.60 -6.75 -4.41
N ARG A 88 -12.39 -7.49 -3.61
CA ARG A 88 -12.09 -8.01 -2.26
C ARG A 88 -11.21 -7.07 -1.39
N PRO A 89 -11.72 -5.91 -0.94
CA PRO A 89 -10.94 -4.98 -0.13
C PRO A 89 -10.44 -5.58 1.20
N GLY A 90 -11.13 -6.58 1.76
CA GLY A 90 -10.68 -7.34 2.93
C GLY A 90 -9.37 -8.10 2.76
N ASP A 91 -8.87 -8.26 1.53
CA ASP A 91 -7.53 -8.80 1.27
C ASP A 91 -6.43 -7.92 1.87
N LEU A 92 -6.67 -6.62 2.12
CA LEU A 92 -5.74 -5.77 2.87
C LEU A 92 -5.42 -6.31 4.27
N ILE A 93 -6.38 -6.99 4.91
CA ILE A 93 -6.16 -7.63 6.22
C ILE A 93 -5.48 -8.99 6.04
N ARG A 94 -5.91 -9.78 5.04
CA ARG A 94 -5.40 -11.15 4.82
C ARG A 94 -3.96 -11.16 4.35
N TYR A 95 -3.67 -10.39 3.30
CA TYR A 95 -2.42 -10.43 2.56
C TYR A 95 -1.59 -9.17 2.76
N GLY A 96 -2.20 -8.08 3.27
CA GLY A 96 -1.51 -6.82 3.46
C GLY A 96 -1.62 -5.92 2.24
N GLY A 97 -0.82 -4.86 2.27
CA GLY A 97 -0.85 -3.83 1.24
C GLY A 97 -0.34 -2.51 1.77
N ARG A 98 -0.58 -1.45 1.00
CA ARG A 98 -0.26 -0.09 1.41
C ARG A 98 -1.22 0.93 0.83
N LEU A 99 -1.33 2.07 1.52
CA LEU A 99 -1.88 3.29 0.95
C LEU A 99 -0.80 4.36 0.97
N PHE A 100 -0.47 4.92 -0.18
CA PHE A 100 0.46 6.03 -0.33
C PHE A 100 -0.28 7.31 -0.72
N CYS A 101 0.06 8.43 -0.11
CA CYS A 101 -0.43 9.75 -0.50
C CYS A 101 0.72 10.75 -0.50
N ARG A 102 0.80 11.59 -1.55
CA ARG A 102 1.68 12.76 -1.60
C ARG A 102 0.82 13.99 -1.81
N PHE A 103 0.85 14.91 -0.86
CA PHE A 103 -0.02 16.08 -0.84
C PHE A 103 0.71 17.33 -0.34
N ARG A 104 0.16 18.50 -0.61
CA ARG A 104 0.52 19.74 0.09
C ARG A 104 -0.73 20.57 0.38
N LEU A 105 -0.67 21.35 1.45
CA LEU A 105 -1.78 22.20 1.88
C LEU A 105 -1.49 23.65 1.52
N SER A 106 -2.54 24.41 1.16
CA SER A 106 -2.44 25.84 0.89
C SER A 106 -3.27 26.65 1.90
N GLY A 107 -2.68 27.73 2.41
CA GLY A 107 -3.32 28.66 3.34
C GLY A 107 -2.56 28.82 4.65
N THR A 108 -3.18 29.47 5.62
CA THR A 108 -2.62 29.70 6.96
C THR A 108 -3.14 28.67 7.95
N VAL A 109 -2.28 28.24 8.88
CA VAL A 109 -2.62 27.31 9.97
C VAL A 109 -3.88 27.76 10.71
N ALA A 110 -4.80 26.83 10.94
CA ALA A 110 -6.01 27.04 11.72
C ALA A 110 -6.41 25.75 12.44
N GLU A 111 -6.57 25.83 13.76
CA GLU A 111 -6.88 24.67 14.60
C GLU A 111 -8.18 23.97 14.17
N GLY A 112 -8.15 22.65 14.10
CA GLY A 112 -9.30 21.82 13.72
C GLY A 112 -9.71 21.93 12.25
N ARG A 113 -8.96 22.67 11.42
CA ARG A 113 -9.27 22.76 9.99
C ARG A 113 -8.88 21.46 9.29
N TYR A 114 -9.84 20.91 8.54
CA TYR A 114 -9.63 19.74 7.70
C TYR A 114 -8.89 20.12 6.41
N ALA A 115 -8.06 19.20 5.92
CA ALA A 115 -7.67 19.18 4.52
C ALA A 115 -8.59 18.23 3.74
N PHE A 116 -8.51 16.93 4.07
CA PHE A 116 -9.35 15.88 3.51
C PHE A 116 -9.41 14.67 4.44
N ALA A 117 -10.44 13.85 4.27
CA ALA A 117 -10.63 12.54 4.88
C ALA A 117 -10.72 11.47 3.79
N PHE A 118 -10.37 10.24 4.14
CA PHE A 118 -10.45 9.10 3.24
C PHE A 118 -10.99 7.86 3.94
N TYR A 119 -11.88 7.17 3.23
CA TYR A 119 -12.64 6.05 3.76
C TYR A 119 -12.66 4.84 2.84
N LEU A 120 -12.63 3.65 3.43
CA LEU A 120 -12.91 2.37 2.77
C LEU A 120 -13.65 1.47 3.78
N LYS A 121 -14.98 1.48 3.69
CA LYS A 121 -15.84 0.61 4.49
C LYS A 121 -15.95 -0.74 3.81
N VAL A 122 -15.95 -1.81 4.61
CA VAL A 122 -16.14 -3.19 4.12
C VAL A 122 -17.29 -3.86 4.85
N SER A 123 -17.80 -4.94 4.26
CA SER A 123 -18.74 -5.82 4.96
C SER A 123 -18.07 -6.52 6.14
N ALA A 124 -18.83 -6.78 7.21
CA ALA A 124 -18.35 -7.59 8.34
C ALA A 124 -17.94 -9.01 7.92
N SER A 125 -18.54 -9.56 6.85
CA SER A 125 -18.16 -10.86 6.30
C SER A 125 -16.77 -10.88 5.67
N GLU A 126 -16.18 -9.72 5.36
CA GLU A 126 -14.82 -9.64 4.82
C GLU A 126 -13.75 -9.71 5.90
N ILE A 127 -14.12 -9.50 7.16
CA ILE A 127 -13.20 -9.61 8.29
C ILE A 127 -12.93 -11.10 8.55
N PRO A 128 -11.66 -11.55 8.50
CA PRO A 128 -11.31 -12.95 8.72
C PRO A 128 -11.75 -13.45 10.11
N PRO A 129 -12.12 -14.73 10.27
CA PRO A 129 -12.46 -15.30 11.58
C PRO A 129 -11.34 -15.08 12.60
N GLY A 130 -11.71 -14.68 13.83
CA GLY A 130 -10.77 -14.41 14.91
C GLY A 130 -10.10 -13.03 14.88
N VAL A 131 -10.33 -12.24 13.83
CA VAL A 131 -9.86 -10.85 13.76
C VAL A 131 -10.83 -9.92 14.48
N THR A 132 -10.29 -9.11 15.38
CA THR A 132 -11.05 -8.08 16.11
C THR A 132 -10.50 -6.71 15.75
N LEU A 133 -11.35 -5.84 15.23
CA LEU A 133 -11.03 -4.42 15.02
C LEU A 133 -11.28 -3.65 16.32
N PHE A 134 -10.60 -2.52 16.50
CA PHE A 134 -10.89 -1.63 17.62
C PHE A 134 -12.35 -1.15 17.55
N ASP A 135 -13.07 -1.32 18.66
CA ASP A 135 -14.44 -0.89 18.86
C ASP A 135 -14.51 -0.14 20.19
N ASP A 136 -15.08 1.07 20.17
CA ASP A 136 -15.27 1.88 21.36
C ASP A 136 -16.62 1.60 22.06
N GLY A 137 -17.40 0.64 21.54
CA GLY A 137 -18.69 0.21 22.07
C GLY A 137 -19.87 1.05 21.57
N SER A 138 -19.65 1.94 20.62
CA SER A 138 -20.70 2.81 20.09
C SER A 138 -21.63 2.09 19.12
N ALA A 139 -22.89 2.53 19.08
CA ALA A 139 -23.87 2.00 18.14
C ALA A 139 -23.52 2.39 16.68
N GLU A 140 -23.98 1.57 15.72
CA GLU A 140 -23.89 1.83 14.27
C GLU A 140 -22.45 1.89 13.72
N MET A 141 -21.54 1.19 14.39
CA MET A 141 -20.16 1.03 14.00
C MET A 141 -20.02 0.00 12.89
N SER A 142 -19.24 0.30 11.84
CA SER A 142 -18.97 -0.60 10.71
C SER A 142 -17.47 -0.83 10.51
N PRO A 143 -17.05 -2.05 10.12
CA PRO A 143 -15.65 -2.32 9.77
C PRO A 143 -15.16 -1.39 8.67
N THR A 144 -14.06 -0.68 8.95
CA THR A 144 -13.52 0.30 8.02
C THR A 144 -12.01 0.16 7.95
N LEU A 145 -11.49 -0.17 6.75
CA LEU A 145 -10.06 -0.42 6.53
C LEU A 145 -9.27 0.88 6.33
N MET A 146 -9.95 1.94 5.92
CA MET A 146 -9.43 3.29 5.90
C MET A 146 -10.46 4.19 6.56
N ASN A 147 -10.09 4.92 7.61
CA ASN A 147 -10.99 5.85 8.29
C ASN A 147 -10.21 7.04 8.83
N PHE A 148 -9.40 7.67 7.98
CA PHE A 148 -8.43 8.66 8.42
C PHE A 148 -8.72 10.03 7.80
N ALA A 149 -8.16 11.08 8.42
CA ALA A 149 -8.23 12.44 7.94
C ALA A 149 -6.93 13.19 8.24
N VAL A 150 -6.60 14.13 7.36
CA VAL A 150 -5.57 15.14 7.58
C VAL A 150 -6.23 16.38 8.14
N ILE A 151 -5.84 16.75 9.37
CA ILE A 151 -6.45 17.83 10.15
C ILE A 151 -5.33 18.61 10.84
N THR A 152 -5.50 19.91 11.03
CA THR A 152 -4.60 20.66 11.90
C THR A 152 -4.96 20.45 13.38
N LYS A 153 -3.99 20.05 14.20
CA LYS A 153 -4.13 19.95 15.66
C LYS A 153 -2.90 20.46 16.38
N GLY A 154 -3.10 21.29 17.41
CA GLY A 154 -2.01 21.92 18.15
C GLY A 154 -1.04 22.70 17.25
N GLY A 155 -1.53 23.24 16.12
CA GLY A 155 -0.70 23.90 15.10
C GLY A 155 0.13 22.97 14.19
N ASN A 156 -0.01 21.66 14.32
CA ASN A 156 0.63 20.65 13.47
C ASN A 156 -0.27 20.22 12.32
N ILE A 157 0.29 19.66 11.25
CA ILE A 157 -0.47 18.82 10.31
C ILE A 157 -0.52 17.43 10.95
N SER A 158 -1.73 16.91 11.17
CA SER A 158 -1.95 15.67 11.92
C SER A 158 -2.76 14.66 11.12
N LEU A 159 -2.35 13.41 11.21
CA LEU A 159 -3.14 12.26 10.77
C LEU A 159 -4.04 11.85 11.92
N CYS A 160 -5.35 11.90 11.70
CA CYS A 160 -6.35 11.50 12.66
C CYS A 160 -7.15 10.30 12.16
N GLN A 161 -7.59 9.44 13.07
CA GLN A 161 -8.48 8.31 12.79
C GLN A 161 -9.89 8.59 13.33
N HIS A 162 -10.90 8.28 12.53
CA HIS A 162 -12.32 8.43 12.83
C HIS A 162 -12.86 7.16 13.51
N ARG A 163 -12.66 7.07 14.83
CA ARG A 163 -12.90 5.86 15.64
C ARG A 163 -13.69 6.08 16.92
N GLY A 164 -14.37 7.22 17.06
CA GLY A 164 -15.11 7.59 18.26
C GLY A 164 -16.63 7.56 18.13
N ALA A 165 -17.30 7.66 19.27
CA ALA A 165 -18.74 7.55 19.44
C ALA A 165 -19.57 8.58 18.68
N LYS A 166 -19.01 9.76 18.42
CA LYS A 166 -19.66 10.82 17.65
C LYS A 166 -19.11 10.87 16.24
N SER A 167 -20.00 11.13 15.29
CA SER A 167 -19.61 11.52 13.94
C SER A 167 -18.71 12.76 14.03
N GLY A 168 -17.44 12.62 13.65
CA GLY A 168 -16.42 13.68 13.76
C GLY A 168 -15.43 13.54 14.93
N ASP A 169 -15.52 12.49 15.75
CA ASP A 169 -14.49 12.18 16.75
C ASP A 169 -13.22 11.67 16.06
N MET A 170 -12.35 12.63 15.76
CA MET A 170 -11.06 12.42 15.12
C MET A 170 -9.99 12.30 16.20
N VAL A 171 -9.42 11.12 16.36
CA VAL A 171 -8.33 10.87 17.32
C VAL A 171 -7.01 11.03 16.59
N GLU A 172 -6.10 11.88 17.09
CA GLU A 172 -4.77 12.00 16.48
C GLU A 172 -3.99 10.69 16.70
N VAL A 173 -3.37 10.18 15.63
CA VAL A 173 -2.58 8.94 15.67
C VAL A 173 -1.13 9.17 15.28
N ALA A 174 -0.85 10.22 14.51
CA ALA A 174 0.48 10.69 14.16
C ALA A 174 0.42 12.14 13.65
N ASN A 175 1.57 12.81 13.50
CA ASN A 175 1.65 14.13 12.88
C ASN A 175 2.97 14.31 12.09
N TRP A 176 2.93 15.23 11.12
CA TRP A 176 4.08 15.64 10.30
C TRP A 176 4.92 16.75 10.97
N GLY A 177 4.51 17.21 12.16
CA GLY A 177 5.07 18.40 12.79
C GLY A 177 4.30 19.66 12.41
N ARG A 178 4.95 20.82 12.59
CA ARG A 178 4.30 22.14 12.44
C ARG A 178 3.70 22.31 11.06
N PHE A 179 2.60 23.04 11.00
CA PHE A 179 1.98 23.39 9.72
C PHE A 179 2.93 24.21 8.84
N ASP A 180 3.05 23.77 7.60
CA ASP A 180 3.65 24.49 6.49
C ASP A 180 2.85 24.22 5.20
N ASN A 181 3.37 24.70 4.07
CA ASN A 181 2.74 24.55 2.76
C ASN A 181 3.58 23.67 1.80
N GLU A 182 4.51 22.89 2.36
CA GLU A 182 5.40 22.01 1.61
C GLU A 182 4.72 20.70 1.23
N TRP A 183 5.40 19.94 0.36
CA TRP A 183 4.96 18.60 0.01
C TRP A 183 5.27 17.62 1.13
N HIS A 184 4.24 16.90 1.57
CA HIS A 184 4.34 15.79 2.50
C HIS A 184 3.96 14.47 1.83
N THR A 185 4.45 13.39 2.40
CA THR A 185 4.10 12.01 2.06
C THR A 185 3.51 11.28 3.26
N MET A 186 2.60 10.37 2.96
CA MET A 186 1.99 9.43 3.89
C MET A 186 2.07 8.04 3.26
N GLU A 187 2.49 7.06 4.04
CA GLU A 187 2.23 5.66 3.74
C GLU A 187 1.51 5.02 4.93
N LEU A 188 0.46 4.25 4.67
CA LEU A 188 -0.15 3.36 5.65
C LEU A 188 0.18 1.93 5.24
N ILE A 189 1.02 1.24 6.01
CA ILE A 189 1.45 -0.12 5.73
C ILE A 189 0.52 -1.09 6.45
N TYR A 190 -0.19 -1.91 5.68
CA TYR A 190 -1.07 -2.96 6.19
C TYR A 190 -0.25 -4.24 6.33
N PRO A 191 -0.18 -4.83 7.53
CA PRO A 191 0.78 -5.89 7.80
C PRO A 191 0.46 -7.17 7.07
N GLY A 192 -0.81 -7.49 6.77
CA GLY A 192 -1.21 -8.83 6.31
C GLY A 192 -1.28 -9.84 7.45
N ASP A 193 -1.40 -11.13 7.14
CA ASP A 193 -1.56 -12.24 8.10
C ASP A 193 -2.67 -12.02 9.12
N ASN A 194 -3.77 -11.42 8.68
CA ASN A 194 -4.89 -11.04 9.54
C ASN A 194 -4.53 -10.00 10.61
N GLY A 195 -3.39 -9.33 10.49
CA GLY A 195 -2.94 -8.28 11.39
C GLY A 195 -3.73 -6.98 11.22
N VAL A 196 -4.07 -6.36 12.35
CA VAL A 196 -4.88 -5.13 12.39
C VAL A 196 -4.08 -3.87 12.72
N MET A 197 -2.78 -4.00 12.99
CA MET A 197 -1.92 -2.87 13.35
C MET A 197 -1.29 -2.27 12.09
N VAL A 198 -1.89 -1.19 11.60
CA VAL A 198 -1.39 -0.43 10.44
C VAL A 198 -0.26 0.47 10.90
N THR A 199 0.84 0.53 10.15
CA THR A 199 1.98 1.40 10.46
C THR A 199 1.96 2.64 9.58
N PRO A 200 1.76 3.85 10.15
CA PRO A 200 1.94 5.09 9.42
C PRO A 200 3.42 5.39 9.20
N VAL A 201 3.76 5.86 8.01
CA VAL A 201 5.06 6.43 7.66
C VAL A 201 4.81 7.83 7.12
N LEU A 202 5.28 8.86 7.83
CA LEU A 202 5.07 10.25 7.49
C LEU A 202 6.40 10.88 7.11
N ASP A 203 6.52 11.38 5.88
CA ASP A 203 7.80 11.89 5.33
C ASP A 203 8.97 10.91 5.47
N GLY A 204 8.69 9.62 5.29
CA GLY A 204 9.66 8.53 5.44
C GLY A 204 9.93 8.11 6.89
N GLU A 205 9.39 8.82 7.88
CA GLU A 205 9.53 8.47 9.29
C GLU A 205 8.44 7.49 9.73
N LYS A 206 8.82 6.27 10.13
CA LYS A 206 7.91 5.28 10.72
C LYS A 206 7.37 5.80 12.05
N LYS A 207 6.05 5.79 12.21
CA LYS A 207 5.35 6.17 13.44
C LYS A 207 4.83 4.94 14.17
N SER A 208 4.32 5.14 15.38
CA SER A 208 3.70 4.07 16.17
C SER A 208 2.54 3.42 15.41
N PRO A 209 2.47 2.08 15.36
CA PRO A 209 1.35 1.39 14.72
C PRO A 209 0.02 1.73 15.39
N VAL A 210 -1.04 1.79 14.58
CA VAL A 210 -2.41 2.08 14.99
C VAL A 210 -3.32 0.94 14.58
N SER A 211 -4.23 0.53 15.48
CA SER A 211 -5.21 -0.50 15.16
C SER A 211 -6.25 0.01 14.15
N LEU A 212 -6.60 -0.84 13.19
CA LEU A 212 -7.84 -0.71 12.42
C LEU A 212 -9.03 -0.69 13.37
N SER A 213 -10.08 0.05 12.99
CA SER A 213 -11.23 0.23 13.86
C SER A 213 -12.54 0.10 13.12
N LEU A 214 -13.61 -0.07 13.88
CA LEU A 214 -14.92 0.29 13.38
C LEU A 214 -15.04 1.81 13.28
N SER A 215 -15.94 2.28 12.42
CA SER A 215 -16.25 3.70 12.25
C SER A 215 -17.74 3.90 12.01
N ARG A 216 -18.26 5.04 12.47
CA ARG A 216 -19.64 5.49 12.18
C ARG A 216 -19.74 6.29 10.88
N ALA A 217 -18.68 6.32 10.07
CA ALA A 217 -18.68 7.06 8.83
C ALA A 217 -19.79 6.54 7.90
N LEU A 218 -20.65 7.45 7.42
CA LEU A 218 -21.73 7.14 6.48
C LEU A 218 -21.16 7.03 5.07
N VAL A 219 -20.48 5.91 4.83
CA VAL A 219 -19.82 5.59 3.56
C VAL A 219 -20.41 4.30 3.03
N ASP A 220 -20.53 4.21 1.71
CA ASP A 220 -20.93 2.98 1.04
C ASP A 220 -19.81 1.94 1.15
N GLN A 221 -20.18 0.66 1.13
CA GLN A 221 -19.20 -0.42 1.13
C GLN A 221 -18.44 -0.46 -0.19
N ASP A 222 -17.18 -0.90 -0.14
CA ASP A 222 -16.32 -1.19 -1.29
C ASP A 222 -16.12 0.03 -2.21
N ILE A 223 -16.16 1.22 -1.61
CA ILE A 223 -15.85 2.49 -2.27
C ILE A 223 -14.75 3.17 -1.49
N ILE A 224 -13.72 3.61 -2.20
CA ILE A 224 -12.79 4.60 -1.68
C ILE A 224 -13.43 5.96 -1.84
N LEU A 225 -13.71 6.60 -0.71
CA LEU A 225 -14.23 7.95 -0.65
C LEU A 225 -13.11 8.90 -0.19
N LEU A 226 -12.80 9.91 -1.00
CA LEU A 226 -12.12 11.11 -0.50
C LEU A 226 -13.16 12.21 -0.29
N SER A 227 -13.06 12.92 0.84
CA SER A 227 -14.03 13.96 1.19
C SER A 227 -13.42 15.10 1.99
N SER A 228 -13.98 16.30 1.84
CA SER A 228 -13.74 17.42 2.76
C SER A 228 -14.39 17.25 4.13
N ILE A 229 -15.24 16.23 4.33
CA ILE A 229 -16.04 15.86 5.51
C ILE A 229 -17.06 16.90 6.02
N THR A 230 -16.79 18.20 5.85
CA THR A 230 -17.52 19.29 6.51
C THR A 230 -17.92 20.38 5.52
N LYS A 231 -18.99 21.11 5.85
CA LYS A 231 -19.39 22.33 5.14
C LYS A 231 -18.54 23.55 5.52
N SER A 232 -17.84 23.51 6.65
CA SER A 232 -16.92 24.55 7.08
C SER A 232 -15.71 24.71 6.14
N THR A 233 -14.95 25.78 6.31
CA THR A 233 -13.71 26.02 5.55
C THR A 233 -12.72 24.86 5.74
N VAL A 234 -12.13 24.41 4.62
CA VAL A 234 -11.05 23.41 4.56
C VAL A 234 -9.84 24.01 3.84
N TYR A 235 -8.68 23.41 3.96
CA TYR A 235 -7.52 23.78 3.15
C TYR A 235 -7.75 23.44 1.68
N SER A 236 -7.27 24.30 0.78
CA SER A 236 -7.04 23.86 -0.60
C SER A 236 -5.87 22.89 -0.58
N THR A 237 -5.98 21.81 -1.34
CA THR A 237 -5.03 20.69 -1.26
C THR A 237 -4.57 20.35 -2.66
N ASP A 238 -3.26 20.22 -2.84
CA ASP A 238 -2.72 19.58 -4.04
C ASP A 238 -2.39 18.13 -3.73
N VAL A 239 -2.81 17.21 -4.59
CA VAL A 239 -2.56 15.77 -4.45
C VAL A 239 -1.79 15.30 -5.67
N ALA A 240 -0.52 14.92 -5.49
CA ALA A 240 0.28 14.33 -6.55
C ALA A 240 -0.03 12.83 -6.71
N SER A 241 -0.40 12.17 -5.62
CA SER A 241 -0.68 10.74 -5.55
C SER A 241 -1.59 10.43 -4.38
N PHE A 242 -2.53 9.51 -4.58
CA PHE A 242 -3.29 8.81 -3.56
C PHE A 242 -3.50 7.39 -4.10
N GLU A 243 -2.58 6.48 -3.80
CA GLU A 243 -2.51 5.15 -4.42
C GLU A 243 -2.63 4.06 -3.36
N GLY A 244 -3.64 3.20 -3.50
CA GLY A 244 -3.76 2.00 -2.70
C GLY A 244 -3.26 0.79 -3.47
N GLU A 245 -2.53 -0.08 -2.80
CA GLU A 245 -2.08 -1.37 -3.30
C GLU A 245 -2.58 -2.45 -2.35
N VAL A 246 -3.42 -3.34 -2.86
CA VAL A 246 -3.94 -4.50 -2.14
C VAL A 246 -3.20 -5.73 -2.63
N TYR A 247 -2.47 -6.41 -1.74
CA TYR A 247 -1.82 -7.67 -2.09
C TYR A 247 -2.87 -8.77 -2.23
N ARG A 248 -2.63 -9.69 -3.16
CA ARG A 248 -3.58 -10.77 -3.51
C ARG A 248 -3.09 -12.16 -3.09
N ASP A 249 -1.85 -12.20 -2.60
CA ASP A 249 -1.18 -13.36 -2.04
C ASP A 249 -0.17 -12.88 -1.00
N ASN A 250 0.42 -13.83 -0.28
CA ASN A 250 1.41 -13.54 0.77
C ASN A 250 2.77 -13.10 0.20
N GLY A 251 2.99 -13.15 -1.12
CA GLY A 251 4.31 -12.94 -1.72
C GLY A 251 5.35 -13.95 -1.28
N GLU A 252 4.91 -15.14 -0.85
CA GLU A 252 5.78 -16.24 -0.44
C GLU A 252 5.89 -17.25 -1.57
N TYR A 253 7.12 -17.53 -1.99
CA TYR A 253 7.41 -18.50 -3.04
C TYR A 253 8.34 -19.59 -2.53
N THR A 254 7.84 -20.82 -2.43
CA THR A 254 8.68 -21.99 -2.17
C THR A 254 9.31 -22.46 -3.48
N LEU A 255 10.64 -22.55 -3.50
CA LEU A 255 11.38 -23.03 -4.67
C LEU A 255 11.03 -24.48 -5.00
N SER A 256 10.99 -24.80 -6.28
CA SER A 256 10.84 -26.15 -6.80
C SER A 256 11.99 -26.51 -7.72
N PRO A 257 12.39 -27.80 -7.84
CA PRO A 257 13.42 -28.22 -8.81
C PRO A 257 13.11 -27.83 -10.27
N THR A 258 11.87 -27.47 -10.59
CA THR A 258 11.46 -26.96 -11.91
C THR A 258 11.70 -25.46 -12.10
N ASP A 259 12.15 -24.75 -11.06
CA ASP A 259 12.35 -23.30 -11.09
C ASP A 259 13.73 -22.88 -11.60
N ASN A 260 14.55 -23.80 -12.09
CA ASN A 260 15.91 -23.47 -12.49
C ASN A 260 15.94 -22.39 -13.58
N GLY A 261 16.61 -21.28 -13.28
CA GLY A 261 16.71 -20.10 -14.13
C GLY A 261 15.52 -19.13 -14.04
N ASN A 262 14.52 -19.39 -13.19
CA ASN A 262 13.41 -18.46 -12.95
C ASN A 262 13.87 -17.21 -12.19
N HIS A 263 13.01 -16.20 -12.24
CA HIS A 263 13.20 -14.90 -11.65
C HIS A 263 12.03 -14.56 -10.73
N TYR A 264 12.31 -14.12 -9.50
CA TYR A 264 11.33 -13.68 -8.53
C TYR A 264 11.48 -12.16 -8.35
N PHE A 265 10.51 -11.41 -8.83
CA PHE A 265 10.52 -9.95 -8.82
C PHE A 265 9.52 -9.39 -7.83
N PHE A 266 10.03 -8.60 -6.87
CA PHE A 266 9.24 -7.92 -5.86
C PHE A 266 9.23 -6.41 -6.16
N PRO A 267 8.05 -5.85 -6.50
CA PRO A 267 7.95 -4.46 -6.93
C PRO A 267 8.16 -3.47 -5.79
N ALA A 268 8.36 -2.20 -6.16
CA ALA A 268 8.53 -1.13 -5.19
C ALA A 268 7.33 -0.97 -4.27
N GLY A 269 7.61 -0.74 -2.99
CA GLY A 269 6.58 -0.64 -1.95
C GLY A 269 5.98 -1.97 -1.52
N TYR A 270 6.46 -3.12 -2.04
CA TYR A 270 6.06 -4.43 -1.51
C TYR A 270 6.74 -4.68 -0.15
N HIS A 271 5.94 -5.03 0.86
CA HIS A 271 6.40 -5.09 2.26
C HIS A 271 6.49 -6.52 2.83
N ARG A 272 6.28 -7.56 2.01
CA ARG A 272 6.11 -8.95 2.47
C ARG A 272 6.86 -10.02 1.66
N GLY A 273 7.87 -9.65 0.89
CA GLY A 273 8.49 -10.60 -0.04
C GLY A 273 9.21 -11.74 0.68
N ARG A 274 8.95 -12.99 0.30
CA ARG A 274 9.67 -14.16 0.82
C ARG A 274 9.94 -15.20 -0.25
N VAL A 275 11.15 -15.73 -0.27
CA VAL A 275 11.53 -16.89 -1.08
C VAL A 275 11.98 -17.99 -0.12
N ILE A 276 11.28 -19.13 -0.14
CA ILE A 276 11.53 -20.26 0.76
C ILE A 276 12.32 -21.33 0.01
N ILE A 277 13.44 -21.73 0.58
CA ILE A 277 14.25 -22.86 0.12
C ILE A 277 13.75 -24.09 0.90
N PRO A 278 13.03 -25.03 0.26
CA PRO A 278 12.48 -26.17 0.98
C PRO A 278 13.56 -27.17 1.35
N ASP A 279 13.23 -28.07 2.29
CA ASP A 279 14.07 -29.21 2.66
C ASP A 279 14.00 -30.34 1.61
N ALA A 280 14.36 -30.00 0.38
CA ALA A 280 14.44 -30.92 -0.75
C ALA A 280 15.84 -30.82 -1.41
N VAL A 281 16.24 -31.89 -2.09
CA VAL A 281 17.54 -31.94 -2.80
C VAL A 281 17.40 -31.25 -4.15
N PHE A 282 18.27 -30.29 -4.43
CA PHE A 282 18.37 -29.61 -5.72
C PHE A 282 19.66 -29.99 -6.46
N PRO A 283 19.68 -29.95 -7.81
CA PRO A 283 20.89 -30.20 -8.58
C PRO A 283 21.97 -29.15 -8.33
N GLN A 284 23.23 -29.57 -8.33
CA GLN A 284 24.38 -28.64 -8.29
C GLN A 284 24.35 -27.67 -9.46
N GLY A 285 24.53 -26.38 -9.15
CA GLY A 285 24.44 -25.29 -10.13
C GLY A 285 23.01 -24.85 -10.47
N PHE A 286 21.99 -25.44 -9.84
CA PHE A 286 20.64 -24.88 -9.86
C PHE A 286 20.69 -23.42 -9.39
N SER A 287 19.98 -22.52 -10.07
CA SER A 287 19.98 -21.13 -9.66
C SER A 287 18.69 -20.39 -10.01
N VAL A 288 18.36 -19.39 -9.20
CA VAL A 288 17.26 -18.46 -9.44
C VAL A 288 17.74 -17.03 -9.24
N GLU A 289 17.08 -16.08 -9.89
CA GLU A 289 17.30 -14.65 -9.68
C GLU A 289 16.22 -14.11 -8.75
N ILE A 290 16.60 -13.28 -7.78
CA ILE A 290 15.67 -12.61 -6.88
C ILE A 290 15.98 -11.12 -6.92
N SER A 291 14.98 -10.29 -7.18
CA SER A 291 15.17 -8.84 -7.23
C SER A 291 14.07 -8.09 -6.51
N ALA A 292 14.46 -7.08 -5.75
CA ALA A 292 13.58 -6.20 -5.00
C ALA A 292 13.84 -4.74 -5.43
N GLN A 293 12.79 -3.99 -5.76
CA GLN A 293 12.91 -2.58 -6.17
C GLN A 293 12.59 -1.64 -5.00
N GLY A 294 13.46 -1.53 -4.01
CA GLY A 294 13.12 -0.77 -2.79
C GLY A 294 12.07 -1.47 -1.92
N ALA A 295 11.96 -2.78 -2.09
CA ALA A 295 11.33 -3.72 -1.16
C ALA A 295 12.42 -4.45 -0.37
N LEU A 296 12.04 -5.08 0.74
CA LEU A 296 12.88 -6.05 1.45
C LEU A 296 12.30 -7.44 1.23
N VAL A 297 13.16 -8.39 0.87
CA VAL A 297 12.77 -9.78 0.59
C VAL A 297 13.55 -10.70 1.51
N THR A 298 12.87 -11.60 2.18
CA THR A 298 13.50 -12.62 3.03
C THR A 298 13.75 -13.89 2.22
N VAL A 299 14.99 -14.35 2.17
CA VAL A 299 15.34 -15.71 1.72
C VAL A 299 15.37 -16.60 2.96
N HIS A 300 14.50 -17.61 2.99
CA HIS A 300 14.22 -18.43 4.16
C HIS A 300 14.57 -19.90 3.93
N PRO A 301 15.52 -20.47 4.68
CA PRO A 301 15.70 -21.92 4.76
C PRO A 301 14.54 -22.56 5.55
N GLU A 302 13.86 -23.57 4.98
CA GLU A 302 12.70 -24.21 5.63
C GLU A 302 13.08 -25.05 6.88
N SER A 303 14.32 -25.52 6.97
CA SER A 303 14.79 -26.34 8.08
C SER A 303 16.27 -26.09 8.42
N ASP A 304 16.68 -26.59 9.58
CA ASP A 304 18.07 -26.53 10.07
C ASP A 304 19.07 -27.31 9.20
N THR A 305 18.59 -28.07 8.20
CA THR A 305 19.45 -28.82 7.27
C THR A 305 19.68 -28.11 5.94
N VAL A 306 18.98 -27.00 5.70
CA VAL A 306 19.16 -26.16 4.52
C VAL A 306 20.07 -25.00 4.91
N LEU A 307 21.23 -24.92 4.29
CA LEU A 307 22.24 -23.92 4.64
C LEU A 307 22.26 -22.81 3.62
N LEU A 308 22.19 -21.57 4.10
CA LEU A 308 22.28 -20.37 3.28
C LEU A 308 23.57 -19.63 3.63
N GLN A 309 24.42 -19.45 2.64
CA GLN A 309 25.68 -18.71 2.73
C GLN A 309 25.46 -17.31 2.13
N PRO A 310 25.43 -16.26 2.96
CA PRO A 310 25.35 -14.89 2.47
C PRO A 310 26.58 -14.51 1.65
N LYS A 311 26.43 -13.46 0.85
CA LYS A 311 27.55 -12.86 0.12
C LYS A 311 28.65 -12.45 1.10
N ASP A 312 29.90 -12.75 0.76
CA ASP A 312 31.11 -12.42 1.54
C ASP A 312 31.23 -13.12 2.91
N ILE A 313 30.48 -14.20 3.15
CA ILE A 313 30.62 -15.09 4.32
C ILE A 313 31.03 -16.48 3.82
N ASP A 314 32.03 -17.10 4.45
CA ASP A 314 32.58 -18.40 4.02
C ASP A 314 31.81 -19.62 4.57
N GLU A 315 30.86 -19.41 5.48
CA GLU A 315 30.07 -20.45 6.14
C GLU A 315 28.57 -20.24 5.89
N GLY A 316 27.84 -21.34 5.67
CA GLY A 316 26.38 -21.34 5.51
C GLY A 316 25.66 -21.63 6.82
N TYR A 317 24.57 -20.91 7.07
CA TYR A 317 23.74 -21.08 8.26
C TYR A 317 22.27 -21.29 7.89
N PRO A 318 21.47 -22.01 8.70
CA PRO A 318 20.04 -22.16 8.47
C PRO A 318 19.26 -20.96 9.00
N THR A 319 19.63 -19.77 8.54
CA THR A 319 19.05 -18.52 9.02
C THR A 319 18.59 -17.65 7.87
N ASP A 320 17.53 -16.88 8.11
CA ASP A 320 17.01 -15.91 7.17
C ASP A 320 18.07 -14.91 6.72
N VAL A 321 18.04 -14.59 5.43
CA VAL A 321 18.81 -13.48 4.87
C VAL A 321 17.86 -12.49 4.22
N VAL A 322 17.95 -11.23 4.62
CA VAL A 322 17.16 -10.15 4.03
C VAL A 322 17.96 -9.47 2.93
N ILE A 323 17.38 -9.40 1.74
CA ILE A 323 17.97 -8.73 0.58
C ILE A 323 17.12 -7.50 0.20
N GLY A 324 17.80 -6.42 -0.19
CA GLY A 324 17.17 -5.19 -0.69
C GLY A 324 17.59 -4.82 -2.12
N THR A 325 18.36 -5.68 -2.77
CA THR A 325 18.86 -5.50 -4.14
C THR A 325 18.75 -6.82 -4.91
N ALA A 326 19.02 -6.79 -6.23
CA ALA A 326 19.04 -8.00 -7.03
C ALA A 326 20.21 -8.90 -6.64
N VAL A 327 19.91 -10.18 -6.43
CA VAL A 327 20.88 -11.23 -6.12
C VAL A 327 20.59 -12.47 -6.96
N ARG A 328 21.59 -13.36 -7.04
CA ARG A 328 21.38 -14.71 -7.55
C ARG A 328 21.58 -15.72 -6.43
N LEU A 329 20.62 -16.63 -6.30
CA LEU A 329 20.69 -17.73 -5.35
C LEU A 329 21.11 -18.99 -6.11
N ILE A 330 22.18 -19.65 -5.67
CA ILE A 330 22.81 -20.77 -6.37
C ILE A 330 22.99 -21.96 -5.42
N GLN A 331 22.57 -23.14 -5.83
CA GLN A 331 22.85 -24.38 -5.12
C GLN A 331 24.28 -24.83 -5.42
N THR A 332 25.12 -24.98 -4.40
CA THR A 332 26.55 -25.30 -4.55
C THR A 332 26.96 -26.60 -3.87
N GLY A 333 26.28 -26.99 -2.79
CA GLY A 333 26.61 -28.18 -2.02
C GLY A 333 26.33 -29.48 -2.77
N THR A 334 27.20 -30.48 -2.64
CA THR A 334 26.95 -31.82 -3.20
C THR A 334 25.79 -32.54 -2.52
N ASP A 335 25.36 -32.05 -1.36
CA ASP A 335 24.17 -32.49 -0.61
C ASP A 335 22.84 -32.02 -1.23
N GLY A 336 22.88 -31.09 -2.19
CA GLY A 336 21.71 -30.44 -2.77
C GLY A 336 21.01 -29.45 -1.85
N LYS A 337 21.61 -29.09 -0.70
CA LYS A 337 20.99 -28.31 0.38
C LYS A 337 21.80 -27.10 0.85
N THR A 338 23.04 -26.95 0.39
CA THR A 338 23.83 -25.73 0.62
C THR A 338 23.69 -24.74 -0.53
N TRP A 339 23.36 -23.49 -0.21
CA TRP A 339 23.05 -22.43 -1.16
C TRP A 339 23.89 -21.18 -0.90
N VAL A 340 24.25 -20.47 -1.97
CA VAL A 340 25.04 -19.23 -1.91
C VAL A 340 24.26 -18.09 -2.54
N ILE A 341 24.33 -16.92 -1.92
CA ILE A 341 23.82 -15.65 -2.46
C ILE A 341 24.97 -14.86 -3.07
N VAL A 342 24.86 -14.47 -4.35
CA VAL A 342 25.90 -13.71 -5.07
C VAL A 342 25.42 -12.36 -5.60
#